data_AF-A0A1H7XBW4-F1
#
_entry.id   AF-A0A1H7XBW4-F1
#
_cell.length_a   1.000
_cell.length_b   1.000
_cell.length_c   1.000
_cell.angle_alpha   90.00
_cell.angle_beta   90.00
_cell.angle_gamma   90.00
#
_symmetry.space_group_name_H-M   'P 1'
#
loop_
_entity.id
_entity.type
_entity.pdbx_description
1 polymer ?
#
loop_
_entity_poly.entity_id
_entity_poly.type
_entity_poly.pdbx_seq_one_letter_code
_entity_poly.pdbx_strand_id
1 'polypeptide(L)' 'MIKVTKLNGAELVVNADLIEMIEANPDTVISLTSGRKIVVKEDADSIIDKVIRYKREIDEGFKEICSRNEVR' A
#
# COMPACT_ATOMS: atom_id res chain seq x y z
N MET A 1 5.15 -2.21 -1.66
CA MET A 1 4.50 -1.94 -2.97
C MET A 1 3.16 -2.66 -3.01
N ILE A 2 2.07 -1.95 -3.31
CA ILE A 2 0.70 -2.50 -3.37
C ILE A 2 0.16 -2.46 -4.80
N LYS A 3 -0.63 -3.46 -5.18
CA LYS A 3 -1.32 -3.49 -6.47
C LYS A 3 -2.71 -2.89 -6.34
N VAL A 4 -3.04 -1.98 -7.25
CA VAL A 4 -4.36 -1.35 -7.37
C VAL A 4 -4.82 -1.34 -8.82
N THR A 5 -6.13 -1.29 -9.05
CA THR A 5 -6.71 -1.25 -10.39
C THR A 5 -7.39 0.10 -10.61
N LYS A 6 -6.99 0.79 -11.68
CA LYS A 6 -7.64 2.04 -12.08
C LYS A 6 -9.05 1.79 -12.59
N LEU A 7 -9.87 2.84 -12.63
CA LEU A 7 -11.21 2.77 -13.24
C LEU A 7 -11.19 2.28 -14.70
N ASN A 8 -10.13 2.59 -15.46
CA ASN A 8 -9.95 2.13 -16.84
C ASN A 8 -9.54 0.65 -16.97
N GLY A 9 -9.43 -0.10 -15.87
CA GLY A 9 -9.03 -1.51 -15.87
C GLY A 9 -7.51 -1.74 -15.93
N ALA A 10 -6.70 -0.69 -16.00
CA ALA A 10 -5.25 -0.83 -15.95
C ALA A 10 -4.79 -1.14 -14.53
N GLU A 11 -3.96 -2.17 -14.39
CA GLU A 11 -3.27 -2.48 -13.13
C GLU A 11 -2.10 -1.51 -12.91
N LEU A 12 -1.96 -1.05 -11.68
CA LEU A 12 -0.90 -0.16 -11.25
C LEU A 12 -0.29 -0.67 -9.95
N VAL A 13 1.03 -0.53 -9.83
CA VAL A 13 1.73 -0.78 -8.58
C VAL A 13 2.09 0.57 -7.95
N VAL A 14 1.66 0.78 -6.71
CA VAL A 14 1.85 2.02 -5.97
C VAL A 14 2.70 1.75 -4.73
N ASN A 15 3.55 2.71 -4.37
CA ASN A 15 4.28 2.64 -3.11
C ASN A 15 3.32 2.96 -1.95
N ALA A 16 3.15 2.03 -1.02
CA ALA A 16 2.27 2.16 0.14
C ALA A 16 2.71 3.28 1.09
N ASP A 17 4.02 3.50 1.24
CA ASP A 17 4.56 4.51 2.15
C ASP A 17 4.46 5.94 1.62
N LEU A 18 4.18 6.09 0.32
CA LEU A 18 3.97 7.39 -0.32
C LEU A 18 2.49 7.77 -0.41
N ILE A 19 1.59 6.94 0.09
CA ILE A 19 0.17 7.25 0.18
C ILE A 19 0.00 8.28 1.29
N GLU A 20 -0.53 9.43 0.94
CA GLU A 20 -0.79 10.53 1.87
C GLU A 20 -2.21 10.43 2.41
N MET A 21 -3.19 10.26 1.52
CA MET A 21 -4.61 10.22 1.88
C MET A 21 -5.38 9.26 0.95
N ILE A 22 -6.42 8.64 1.50
CA ILE A 22 -7.39 7.82 0.78
C ILE A 22 -8.76 8.42 1.04
N GLU A 23 -9.44 8.85 -0.01
CA GLU A 23 -10.78 9.45 0.06
C GLU A 23 -11.78 8.55 -0.67
N ALA A 24 -12.90 8.21 -0.04
CA ALA A 24 -13.98 7.43 -0.65
C ALA A 24 -15.14 8.37 -1.02
N ASN A 25 -15.20 8.82 -2.27
CA ASN A 25 -16.24 9.74 -2.77
C ASN A 25 -16.59 9.40 -4.23
N PRO A 26 -17.85 9.05 -4.52
CA PRO A 26 -18.32 7.66 -4.72
C PRO A 26 -17.30 6.61 -5.19
N ASP A 27 -16.22 7.02 -5.85
CA ASP A 27 -15.04 6.22 -6.16
C ASP A 27 -13.90 6.50 -5.16
N THR A 28 -12.95 5.57 -5.05
CA THR A 28 -11.80 5.74 -4.14
C THR A 28 -10.67 6.50 -4.82
N VAL A 29 -10.19 7.57 -4.19
CA VAL A 29 -9.06 8.39 -4.66
C VAL A 29 -7.88 8.22 -3.71
N ILE A 30 -6.75 7.79 -4.27
CA ILE A 30 -5.46 7.74 -3.58
C ILE A 30 -4.68 9.00 -3.92
N SER A 31 -4.38 9.81 -2.92
CA SER A 31 -3.49 10.95 -3.03
C SER A 31 -2.10 10.56 -2.54
N LEU A 32 -1.09 10.79 -3.39
CA LEU A 32 0.31 10.55 -3.05
C LEU A 32 0.98 11.83 -2.58
N THR A 33 2.02 11.69 -1.76
CA THR A 33 2.87 12.80 -1.28
C THR A 33 3.53 13.61 -2.39
N SER A 34 3.60 13.05 -3.61
CA SER A 34 4.06 13.75 -4.81
C SER A 34 3.03 14.72 -5.41
N GLY A 35 1.82 14.82 -4.84
CA GLY A 35 0.69 15.56 -5.39
C GLY A 35 -0.07 14.84 -6.50
N ARG A 36 0.34 13.63 -6.88
CA ARG A 36 -0.38 12.79 -7.86
C ARG A 36 -1.60 12.15 -7.22
N LYS A 37 -2.75 12.23 -7.89
CA LYS A 37 -4.01 11.60 -7.50
C LYS A 37 -4.37 10.47 -8.46
N ILE A 38 -4.81 9.35 -7.92
CA ILE A 38 -5.14 8.14 -8.68
C ILE A 38 -6.52 7.67 -8.23
N VAL A 39 -7.43 7.53 -9.19
CA VAL A 39 -8.75 6.95 -8.94
C VAL A 39 -8.71 5.45 -9.18
N VAL A 40 -9.13 4.68 -8.18
CA VAL A 40 -9.06 3.21 -8.18
C VAL A 40 -10.45 2.61 -7.98
N LYS A 41 -10.61 1.35 -8.38
CA LYS A 41 -11.87 0.60 -8.24
C LYS A 41 -12.05 -0.01 -6.84
N GLU A 42 -10.96 -0.23 -6.13
CA GLU A 42 -11.01 -0.83 -4.80
C GLU A 42 -11.55 0.12 -3.74
N ASP A 43 -12.27 -0.42 -2.77
CA ASP A 43 -12.72 0.30 -1.59
C ASP A 43 -11.52 0.71 -0.71
N ALA A 44 -11.73 1.78 0.08
CA ALA A 44 -10.72 2.27 1.01
C ALA A 44 -10.22 1.18 1.97
N ASP A 45 -11.11 0.36 2.52
CA ASP A 45 -10.78 -0.72 3.45
C ASP A 45 -9.86 -1.78 2.81
N SER A 46 -10.13 -2.15 1.55
CA SER A 46 -9.30 -3.10 0.80
C SER A 46 -7.88 -2.57 0.60
N ILE A 47 -7.74 -1.26 0.36
CA ILE A 47 -6.44 -0.61 0.23
C ILE A 47 -5.72 -0.58 1.58
N ILE A 48 -6.43 -0.26 2.66
CA ILE A 48 -5.89 -0.26 4.03
C ILE A 48 -5.35 -1.64 4.40
N ASP A 49 -6.11 -2.70 4.12
CA ASP A 49 -5.68 -4.09 4.38
C ASP A 49 -4.41 -4.45 3.61
N LYS A 50 -4.32 -4.06 2.33
CA LYS A 50 -3.11 -4.24 1.51
C LYS A 50 -1.91 -3.51 2.12
N VAL A 51 -2.10 -2.31 2.65
CA VAL A 51 -1.03 -1.52 3.29
C VAL A 51 -0.61 -2.15 4.61
N ILE A 52 -1.55 -2.59 5.46
CA ILE A 52 -1.25 -3.27 6.72
C ILE A 52 -0.48 -4.56 6.46
N ARG A 53 -0.93 -5.35 5.48
CA ARG A 53 -0.24 -6.58 5.09
C ARG A 53 1.20 -6.30 4.65
N TYR A 54 1.41 -5.30 3.81
CA TYR A 54 2.74 -4.90 3.36
C TYR A 54 3.66 -4.53 4.54
N LYS A 55 3.16 -3.75 5.51
CA LYS A 55 3.95 -3.39 6.71
C LYS A 55 4.28 -4.60 7.58
N ARG A 56 3.31 -5.51 7.78
CA ARG A 56 3.54 -6.76 8.54
C ARG A 56 4.61 -7.63 7.89
N GLU A 57 4.56 -7.80 6.57
CA GLU A 57 5.56 -8.60 5.84
C GLU A 57 6.97 -7.99 5.96
N ILE A 58 7.08 -6.65 5.98
CA ILE A 58 8.36 -5.98 6.27
C ILE A 58 8.82 -6.27 7.71
N ASP A 59 7.95 -6.06 8.70
CA ASP A 59 8.30 -6.22 10.11
C ASP A 59 8.69 -7.67 10.46
N GLU A 60 8.00 -8.65 9.89
CA GLU A 60 8.32 -10.08 10.03
C GLU A 60 9.69 -10.41 9.41
N GLY A 61 9.98 -9.87 8.22
CA GLY A 61 11.29 -10.00 7.60
C GLY A 61 12.42 -9.45 8.47
N PHE A 62 12.19 -8.35 9.20
CA PHE A 62 13.16 -7.81 10.15
C PHE A 62 13.40 -8.73 11.36
N LYS A 63 12.34 -9.34 11.92
CA LYS A 63 12.48 -10.29 13.03
C LYS A 63 13.32 -11.50 12.66
N GLU A 64 13.17 -12.02 11.45
CA GLU A 64 13.98 -13.16 10.98
C GLU A 64 15.46 -12.83 10.74
N ILE A 65 15.78 -11.56 10.49
CA ILE A 65 17.17 -11.10 10.30
C ILE A 65 17.84 -10.88 11.66
N CYS A 66 17.15 -10.27 12.62
CA CYS A 66 17.69 -10.05 13.97
C CYS A 66 17.97 -11.36 14.72
N SER A 67 17.05 -12.33 14.69
CA SER A 67 17.25 -13.64 15.35
C SER A 67 18.40 -14.47 14.76
N ARG A 68 18.89 -14.13 13.55
CA ARG A 68 20.07 -14.77 12.93
C ARG A 68 21.39 -14.10 13.28
N ASN A 69 21.38 -12.83 13.66
CA ASN A 69 22.59 -12.05 13.90
C ASN A 69 23.05 -12.08 15.37
N GLU A 70 22.26 -12.63 16.30
CA GLU A 70 22.66 -12.86 17.70
C GLU A 70 23.56 -14.11 17.88
N VAL A 71 23.86 -14.85 16.81
CA VAL A 71 24.82 -15.96 16.80
C VAL A 71 26.03 -15.60 15.95
N ARG A 72 26.71 -14.50 16.26
CA ARG A 72 28.08 -14.21 15.79
C ARG A 72 28.87 -13.46 16.83
#